data_AF-A0A8J7LLI6-F1
#
_entry.id   AF-A0A8J7LLI6-F1
#
_cell.length_a   1.000
_cell.length_b   1.000
_cell.length_c   1.000
_cell.angle_alpha   90.00
_cell.angle_beta   90.00
_cell.angle_gamma   90.00
#
_symmetry.space_group_name_H-M   'P 1'
#
loop_
_entity.id
_entity.type
_entity.pdbx_description
1 polymer ?
#
loop_
_entity_poly.entity_id
_entity_poly.type
_entity_poly.pdbx_seq_one_letter_code
_entity_poly.pdbx_strand_id
1 'polypeptide(L)'
;MQARKVLVRGEARNGFKVIPDALRAALNDTTKAVILNALSNPAGVTYSRSEYVSQAAAIAALDGPQDMLRARNETYRARPDMLVQALSDIPGLQVVNPGGAFYLYLDCGDLLGKTHPKAGKLNTSFDIVKALLEHHGLAVVHGAAFSHDPAFRISYAASDKTLEKAAGILHDFTASLT
;
A
#
# COMPACT_ATOMS: atom_id res chain seq x y z
N MET A 1 37.28 5.20 -35.00
CA MET A 1 36.63 4.91 -33.70
C MET A 1 36.31 3.42 -33.68
N GLN A 2 36.83 2.64 -32.73
CA GLN A 2 36.61 1.19 -32.67
C GLN A 2 35.55 0.87 -31.62
N ALA A 3 34.50 0.15 -32.00
CA ALA A 3 33.45 -0.24 -31.07
C ALA A 3 33.98 -1.31 -30.09
N ARG A 4 33.81 -1.07 -28.79
CA ARG A 4 34.17 -2.03 -27.73
C ARG A 4 32.92 -2.78 -27.28
N LYS A 5 32.92 -4.11 -27.43
CA LYS A 5 31.86 -4.96 -26.88
C LYS A 5 32.03 -5.12 -25.37
N VAL A 6 30.96 -4.93 -24.62
CA VAL A 6 30.88 -5.22 -23.18
C VAL A 6 29.86 -6.35 -23.00
N LEU A 7 30.27 -7.45 -22.38
CA LEU A 7 29.41 -8.61 -22.16
C LEU A 7 28.77 -8.54 -20.79
N VAL A 8 27.43 -8.49 -20.77
CA VAL A 8 26.64 -8.58 -19.54
C VAL A 8 26.11 -10.01 -19.44
N ARG A 9 26.54 -10.76 -18.43
CA ARG A 9 26.16 -12.16 -18.25
C ARG A 9 24.91 -12.27 -17.37
N GLY A 10 23.95 -13.08 -17.80
CA GLY A 10 22.90 -13.59 -16.92
C GLY A 10 23.46 -14.68 -16.00
N GLU A 11 22.87 -14.87 -14.83
CA GLU A 11 23.37 -15.81 -13.83
C GLU A 11 22.37 -16.95 -13.59
N ALA A 12 22.83 -18.14 -13.20
CA ALA A 12 21.90 -19.26 -12.95
C ALA A 12 20.82 -18.90 -11.90
N ARG A 13 21.19 -18.12 -10.87
CA ARG A 13 20.28 -17.69 -9.79
C ARG A 13 19.10 -16.84 -10.25
N ASN A 14 19.20 -16.18 -11.41
CA ASN A 14 18.13 -15.34 -11.98
C ASN A 14 17.59 -15.92 -13.29
N GLY A 15 17.74 -17.24 -13.47
CA GLY A 15 17.31 -17.94 -14.67
C GLY A 15 18.02 -17.45 -15.92
N PHE A 16 19.30 -17.09 -15.82
CA PHE A 16 20.13 -16.56 -16.91
C PHE A 16 19.61 -15.26 -17.55
N LYS A 17 18.74 -14.52 -16.85
CA LYS A 17 18.28 -13.21 -17.28
C LYS A 17 19.26 -12.13 -16.82
N VAL A 18 19.56 -11.18 -17.69
CA VAL A 18 20.24 -9.93 -17.30
C VAL A 18 19.32 -9.13 -16.37
N ILE A 19 19.87 -8.71 -15.23
CA ILE A 19 19.18 -7.82 -14.28
C ILE A 19 19.46 -6.36 -14.62
N PRO A 20 18.52 -5.43 -14.36
CA PRO A 20 18.67 -4.01 -14.69
C PRO A 20 19.98 -3.39 -14.18
N ASP A 21 20.44 -3.74 -12.99
CA ASP A 21 21.65 -3.15 -12.40
C ASP A 21 22.93 -3.60 -13.11
N ALA A 22 23.00 -4.86 -13.53
CA ALA A 22 24.12 -5.37 -14.32
C ALA A 22 24.17 -4.71 -15.70
N LEU A 23 23.00 -4.40 -16.27
CA LEU A 23 22.91 -3.63 -17.51
C LEU A 23 23.37 -2.19 -17.28
N ARG A 24 22.85 -1.50 -16.26
CA ARG A 24 23.25 -0.12 -15.91
C ARG A 24 24.75 0.02 -15.68
N ALA A 25 25.37 -0.90 -14.94
CA ALA A 25 26.81 -0.90 -14.68
C ALA A 25 27.64 -1.04 -15.97
N ALA A 26 27.07 -1.61 -17.03
CA ALA A 26 27.73 -1.75 -18.33
C ALA A 26 27.47 -0.58 -19.29
N LEU A 27 26.46 0.26 -19.03
CA LEU A 27 26.14 1.44 -19.82
C LEU A 27 26.96 2.66 -19.37
N ASN A 28 27.32 3.52 -20.32
CA ASN A 28 27.98 4.81 -20.08
C ASN A 28 27.64 5.77 -21.22
N ASP A 29 28.10 7.02 -21.14
CA ASP A 29 27.80 8.11 -22.08
C ASP A 29 28.28 7.84 -23.52
N THR A 30 29.16 6.86 -23.72
CA THR A 30 29.63 6.45 -25.05
C THR A 30 28.89 5.24 -25.62
N THR A 31 28.01 4.59 -24.84
CA THR A 31 27.23 3.44 -25.31
C THR A 31 26.30 3.82 -26.45
N LYS A 32 26.42 3.14 -27.60
CA LYS A 32 25.62 3.42 -28.80
C LYS A 32 24.49 2.43 -29.06
N ALA A 33 24.58 1.21 -28.53
CA ALA A 33 23.57 0.19 -28.72
C ALA A 33 23.62 -0.85 -27.59
N VAL A 34 22.47 -1.46 -27.30
CA VAL A 34 22.34 -2.67 -26.48
C VAL A 34 21.83 -3.78 -27.40
N ILE A 35 22.56 -4.89 -27.45
CA ILE A 35 22.21 -6.05 -28.27
C ILE A 35 21.81 -7.19 -27.33
N LEU A 36 20.54 -7.59 -27.37
CA LEU A 36 20.03 -8.72 -26.60
C LEU A 36 20.06 -9.98 -27.46
N ASN A 37 20.99 -10.89 -27.18
CA ASN A 37 21.10 -12.15 -27.90
C ASN A 37 20.22 -13.23 -27.26
N ALA A 38 18.96 -13.31 -27.68
CA ALA A 38 17.99 -14.25 -27.13
C ALA A 38 18.03 -15.65 -27.77
N LEU A 39 18.57 -15.80 -29.00
CA LEU A 39 18.45 -17.03 -29.79
C LEU A 39 19.68 -17.97 -29.69
N SER A 40 20.74 -17.57 -28.98
CA SER A 40 21.96 -18.40 -28.82
C SER A 40 22.43 -18.55 -27.37
N ASN A 41 21.57 -18.35 -26.39
CA ASN A 41 21.88 -18.75 -25.01
C ASN A 41 21.62 -20.27 -24.88
N PRO A 42 22.62 -21.10 -24.53
CA PRO A 42 22.43 -22.54 -24.34
C PRO A 42 21.37 -22.90 -23.29
N ALA A 43 20.96 -21.95 -22.43
CA ALA A 43 19.88 -22.13 -21.47
C ALA A 43 18.45 -21.96 -22.04
N GLY A 44 18.28 -21.55 -23.31
CA GLY A 44 16.96 -21.41 -23.95
C GLY A 44 16.08 -20.28 -23.36
N VAL A 45 16.68 -19.36 -22.61
CA VAL A 45 15.95 -18.32 -21.89
C VAL A 45 15.67 -17.13 -22.79
N THR A 46 14.39 -16.79 -22.92
CA THR A 46 13.90 -15.58 -23.58
C THR A 46 13.14 -14.71 -22.58
N TYR A 47 13.07 -13.41 -22.85
CA TYR A 47 12.12 -12.54 -22.17
C TYR A 47 10.82 -12.53 -22.95
N SER A 48 9.72 -12.64 -22.23
CA SER A 48 8.39 -12.37 -22.76
C SER A 48 8.24 -10.89 -23.10
N ARG A 49 7.26 -10.59 -23.97
CA ARG A 49 6.93 -9.20 -24.34
C ARG A 49 6.56 -8.35 -23.11
N SER A 50 5.86 -8.93 -22.14
CA SER A 50 5.50 -8.23 -20.89
C SER A 50 6.74 -7.88 -20.07
N GLU A 51 7.74 -8.75 -20.01
CA GLU A 51 8.99 -8.47 -19.29
C GLU A 51 9.77 -7.32 -19.92
N TYR A 52 9.83 -7.23 -21.25
CA TYR A 52 10.46 -6.09 -21.92
C TYR A 52 9.73 -4.77 -21.64
N VAL A 53 8.40 -4.78 -21.75
CA VAL A 53 7.58 -3.58 -21.48
C VAL A 53 7.73 -3.15 -20.01
N SER A 54 7.68 -4.09 -19.07
CA SER A 54 7.85 -3.80 -17.63
C SER A 54 9.22 -3.24 -17.30
N GLN A 55 10.30 -3.73 -17.92
CA GLN A 55 11.65 -3.19 -17.72
C GLN A 55 11.78 -1.76 -18.26
N ALA A 56 11.26 -1.50 -19.47
CA ALA A 56 11.25 -0.16 -20.03
C ALA A 56 10.42 0.82 -19.19
N ALA A 57 9.24 0.38 -18.71
CA ALA A 57 8.40 1.17 -17.82
C ALA A 57 9.08 1.45 -16.47
N ALA A 58 9.79 0.47 -15.89
CA ALA A 58 10.54 0.65 -14.65
C ALA A 58 11.67 1.68 -14.80
N ILE A 59 12.41 1.65 -15.92
CA ILE A 59 13.44 2.66 -16.23
C ILE A 59 12.79 4.04 -16.36
N ALA A 60 11.71 4.16 -17.14
CA ALA A 60 11.00 5.42 -17.31
C ALA A 60 10.45 5.98 -15.99
N ALA A 61 9.97 5.13 -15.08
CA ALA A 61 9.48 5.53 -13.77
C ALA A 61 10.61 6.00 -12.82
N LEU A 62 11.80 5.40 -12.92
CA LEU A 62 12.95 5.75 -12.08
C LEU A 62 13.68 7.01 -12.56
N ASP A 63 13.85 7.15 -13.88
CA ASP A 63 14.66 8.23 -14.47
C ASP A 63 13.79 9.42 -14.94
N GLY A 64 12.48 9.23 -15.04
CA GLY A 64 11.53 10.26 -15.48
C GLY A 64 11.21 11.31 -14.41
N PRO A 65 10.36 12.29 -14.75
CA PRO A 65 9.95 13.35 -13.82
C PRO A 65 9.30 12.79 -12.55
N GLN A 66 9.72 13.31 -11.40
CA GLN A 66 9.28 12.83 -10.08
C GLN A 66 8.22 13.73 -9.44
N ASP A 67 7.76 14.77 -10.14
CA ASP A 67 6.86 15.81 -9.61
C ASP A 67 5.53 15.23 -9.12
N MET A 68 4.96 14.29 -9.88
CA MET A 68 3.73 13.59 -9.48
C MET A 68 3.92 12.82 -8.16
N LEU A 69 5.07 12.18 -7.95
CA LEU A 69 5.34 11.45 -6.70
C LEU A 69 5.56 12.41 -5.54
N ARG A 70 6.22 13.55 -5.75
CA ARG A 70 6.37 14.61 -4.73
C ARG A 70 5.00 15.14 -4.29
N ALA A 71 4.15 15.54 -5.23
CA ALA A 71 2.79 16.02 -4.93
C ALA A 71 1.93 14.97 -4.20
N ARG A 72 2.04 13.69 -4.62
CA ARG A 72 1.35 12.58 -3.94
C ARG A 72 1.89 12.36 -2.52
N ASN A 73 3.20 12.40 -2.32
CA ASN A 73 3.82 12.26 -1.01
C ASN A 73 3.37 13.37 -0.06
N GLU A 74 3.23 14.61 -0.54
CA GLU A 74 2.69 15.73 0.24
C GLU A 74 1.24 15.45 0.65
N THR A 75 0.40 14.98 -0.28
CA THR A 75 -0.99 14.60 0.00
C THR A 75 -1.07 13.51 1.07
N TYR A 76 -0.28 12.43 0.94
CA TYR A 76 -0.28 11.33 1.91
C TYR A 76 0.35 11.69 3.25
N ARG A 77 1.20 12.73 3.31
CA ARG A 77 1.73 13.25 4.57
C ARG A 77 0.68 14.04 5.35
N ALA A 78 -0.22 14.75 4.68
CA ALA A 78 -1.25 15.55 5.33
C ALA A 78 -2.48 14.74 5.79
N ARG A 79 -2.78 13.63 5.12
CA ARG A 79 -3.97 12.80 5.40
C ARG A 79 -4.04 12.19 6.80
N PRO A 80 -2.94 11.67 7.39
CA PRO A 80 -2.95 11.17 8.75
C PRO A 80 -3.44 12.23 9.73
N ASP A 81 -2.90 13.46 9.65
CA ASP A 81 -3.27 14.54 10.55
C ASP A 81 -4.76 14.91 10.42
N MET A 82 -5.25 15.03 9.18
CA MET A 82 -6.66 15.29 8.90
C MET A 82 -7.56 14.18 9.46
N LEU A 83 -7.18 12.91 9.27
CA LEU A 83 -7.98 11.77 9.71
C LEU A 83 -7.91 11.59 11.23
N VAL A 84 -6.75 11.83 11.85
CA VAL A 84 -6.61 11.88 13.31
C VAL A 84 -7.58 12.91 13.87
N GLN A 85 -7.60 14.14 13.33
CA GLN A 85 -8.50 15.19 13.77
C GLN A 85 -9.98 14.82 13.60
N ALA A 86 -10.36 14.22 12.47
CA ALA A 86 -11.74 13.81 12.21
C ALA A 86 -12.21 12.66 13.11
N LEU A 87 -11.29 11.80 13.57
CA LEU A 87 -11.60 10.63 14.38
C LEU A 87 -11.44 10.87 15.88
N SER A 88 -10.66 11.88 16.29
CA SER A 88 -10.39 12.17 17.71
C SER A 88 -11.63 12.61 18.49
N ASP A 89 -12.67 13.11 17.81
CA ASP A 89 -13.91 13.55 18.44
C ASP A 89 -14.96 12.43 18.56
N ILE A 90 -14.66 11.21 18.09
CA ILE A 90 -15.62 10.11 18.08
C ILE A 90 -15.62 9.39 19.45
N PRO A 91 -16.73 9.41 20.21
CA PRO A 91 -16.76 8.84 21.55
C PRO A 91 -16.47 7.34 21.58
N GLY A 92 -15.54 6.94 22.43
CA GLY A 92 -15.17 5.53 22.65
C GLY A 92 -14.25 4.94 21.57
N LEU A 93 -13.71 5.77 20.68
CA LEU A 93 -12.60 5.40 19.80
C LEU A 93 -11.37 6.23 20.14
N GLN A 94 -10.19 5.61 20.15
CA GLN A 94 -8.92 6.31 20.36
C GLN A 94 -7.92 5.97 19.27
N VAL A 95 -7.25 6.98 18.70
CA VAL A 95 -6.20 6.73 17.71
C VAL A 95 -4.92 6.32 18.42
N VAL A 96 -4.44 5.09 18.16
CA VAL A 96 -3.32 4.48 18.92
C VAL A 96 -1.98 4.48 18.18
N ASN A 97 -2.00 4.61 16.84
CA ASN A 97 -0.76 4.53 16.06
C ASN A 97 -0.82 5.37 14.77
N PRO A 98 -0.20 6.57 14.76
CA PRO A 98 0.03 7.33 13.53
C PRO A 98 1.32 6.90 12.78
N GLY A 99 2.00 5.85 13.23
CA GLY A 99 3.35 5.46 12.81
C GLY A 99 3.44 4.75 11.46
N GLY A 100 3.26 5.50 10.37
CA GLY A 100 3.75 5.14 9.02
C GLY A 100 2.83 4.24 8.17
N ALA A 101 3.26 4.00 6.93
CA ALA A 101 2.48 3.36 5.86
C ALA A 101 1.21 4.15 5.47
N PHE A 102 0.09 3.47 5.18
CA PHE A 102 -1.18 4.11 4.77
C PHE A 102 -2.34 3.72 5.70
N TYR A 103 -2.05 3.50 6.99
CA TYR A 103 -3.02 2.96 7.94
C TYR A 103 -3.02 3.68 9.30
N LEU A 104 -4.20 3.77 9.92
CA LEU A 104 -4.36 4.14 11.32
C LEU A 104 -5.01 2.99 12.09
N TYR A 105 -4.60 2.81 13.34
CA TYR A 105 -5.29 1.94 14.30
C TYR A 105 -6.19 2.77 15.20
N LEU A 106 -7.42 2.30 15.37
CA LEU A 106 -8.40 2.83 16.29
C LEU A 106 -8.67 1.79 17.37
N ASP A 107 -8.26 2.09 18.59
CA ASP A 107 -8.69 1.37 19.77
C ASP A 107 -10.20 1.55 19.94
N CYS A 108 -10.87 0.45 20.25
CA CYS A 108 -12.31 0.38 20.43
C CYS A 108 -12.70 -0.30 21.75
N GLY A 109 -11.77 -0.36 22.71
CA GLY A 109 -11.97 -0.98 24.01
C GLY A 109 -13.16 -0.39 24.77
N ASP A 110 -13.35 0.93 24.68
CA ASP A 110 -14.46 1.66 25.31
C ASP A 110 -15.84 1.33 24.70
N LEU A 111 -15.89 0.61 23.57
CA LEU A 111 -17.13 0.13 22.95
C LEU A 111 -17.48 -1.30 23.36
N LEU A 112 -16.54 -2.03 23.97
CA LEU A 112 -16.77 -3.40 24.40
C LEU A 112 -17.84 -3.45 25.50
N GLY A 113 -18.72 -4.43 25.41
CA GLY A 113 -19.85 -4.62 26.31
C GLY A 113 -21.10 -3.80 25.96
N LYS A 114 -21.00 -2.79 25.09
CA LYS A 114 -22.17 -2.02 24.60
C LYS A 114 -23.06 -2.87 23.68
N THR A 115 -24.30 -2.44 23.52
CA THR A 115 -25.30 -3.11 22.67
C THR A 115 -25.59 -2.27 21.43
N HIS A 116 -25.45 -2.89 20.25
CA HIS A 116 -25.87 -2.32 18.98
C HIS A 116 -27.32 -2.75 18.67
N PRO A 117 -28.19 -1.85 18.17
CA PRO A 117 -29.62 -2.12 17.98
C PRO A 117 -29.94 -3.31 17.06
N LYS A 118 -29.04 -3.64 16.13
CA LYS A 118 -29.22 -4.78 15.19
C LYS A 118 -28.27 -5.95 15.42
N ALA A 119 -27.11 -5.71 16.02
CA ALA A 119 -26.07 -6.74 16.19
C ALA A 119 -26.06 -7.35 17.59
N GLY A 120 -26.81 -6.77 18.54
CA GLY A 120 -26.80 -7.18 19.93
C GLY A 120 -25.52 -6.73 20.64
N LYS A 121 -25.12 -7.49 21.66
CA LYS A 121 -24.01 -7.14 22.53
C LYS A 121 -22.66 -7.35 21.85
N LEU A 122 -21.79 -6.34 21.90
CA LEU A 122 -20.47 -6.33 21.28
C LEU A 122 -19.42 -6.74 22.31
N ASN A 123 -19.08 -8.02 22.42
CA ASN A 123 -18.16 -8.50 23.48
C ASN A 123 -16.69 -8.48 23.03
N THR A 124 -16.46 -8.45 21.72
CA THR A 124 -15.13 -8.47 21.11
C THR A 124 -14.99 -7.36 20.07
N SER A 125 -13.76 -6.95 19.81
CA SER A 125 -13.38 -6.11 18.66
C SER A 125 -13.84 -6.71 17.32
N PHE A 126 -13.91 -8.04 17.20
CA PHE A 126 -14.49 -8.71 16.04
C PHE A 126 -15.99 -8.40 15.88
N ASP A 127 -16.76 -8.41 16.97
CA ASP A 127 -18.19 -8.07 16.93
C ASP A 127 -18.39 -6.63 16.42
N ILE A 128 -17.54 -5.70 16.85
CA ILE A 128 -17.54 -4.30 16.39
C ILE A 128 -17.26 -4.22 14.89
N VAL A 129 -16.18 -4.84 14.42
CA VAL A 129 -15.80 -4.85 13.00
C VAL A 129 -16.89 -5.48 12.13
N LYS A 130 -17.50 -6.57 12.61
CA LYS A 130 -18.60 -7.24 11.93
C LYS A 130 -19.84 -6.34 11.85
N ALA A 131 -20.21 -5.68 12.95
CA ALA A 131 -21.37 -4.78 12.99
C ALA A 131 -21.19 -3.55 12.07
N LEU A 132 -19.99 -2.98 12.02
CA LEU A 132 -19.64 -1.90 11.09
C LEU A 132 -19.83 -2.33 9.63
N LEU A 133 -19.40 -3.53 9.27
CA LEU A 133 -19.57 -4.07 7.93
C LEU A 133 -21.04 -4.37 7.61
N GLU A 134 -21.72 -5.14 8.46
CA GLU A 134 -23.05 -5.70 8.17
C GLU A 134 -24.19 -4.68 8.29
N HIS A 135 -24.04 -3.65 9.13
CA HIS A 135 -25.13 -2.72 9.42
C HIS A 135 -24.85 -1.28 9.02
N HIS A 136 -23.59 -0.93 8.78
CA HIS A 136 -23.18 0.43 8.39
C HIS A 136 -22.38 0.49 7.09
N GLY A 137 -22.05 -0.67 6.50
CA GLY A 137 -21.35 -0.75 5.22
C GLY A 137 -19.90 -0.27 5.25
N LEU A 138 -19.26 -0.25 6.43
CA LEU A 138 -17.88 0.16 6.59
C LEU A 138 -16.97 -1.07 6.76
N ALA A 139 -16.17 -1.34 5.73
CA ALA A 139 -15.18 -2.41 5.77
C ALA A 139 -13.87 -1.92 6.42
N VAL A 140 -13.52 -2.50 7.56
CA VAL A 140 -12.26 -2.28 8.28
C VAL A 140 -11.59 -3.62 8.60
N VAL A 141 -10.30 -3.59 8.95
CA VAL A 141 -9.56 -4.82 9.27
C VAL A 141 -9.39 -4.95 10.78
N HIS A 142 -9.79 -6.09 11.33
CA HIS A 142 -9.62 -6.39 12.75
C HIS A 142 -8.13 -6.41 13.14
N GLY A 143 -7.77 -5.64 14.18
CA GLY A 143 -6.41 -5.47 14.68
C GLY A 143 -5.79 -6.71 15.33
N ALA A 144 -6.57 -7.70 15.80
CA ALA A 144 -6.03 -8.96 16.30
C ALA A 144 -5.16 -9.71 15.28
N ALA A 145 -5.42 -9.54 13.97
CA ALA A 145 -4.58 -10.08 12.90
C ALA A 145 -3.15 -9.51 12.89
N PHE A 146 -2.91 -8.43 13.65
CA PHE A 146 -1.64 -7.70 13.74
C PHE A 146 -1.21 -7.47 15.20
N SER A 147 -1.73 -8.21 16.17
CA SER A 147 -1.43 -8.03 17.61
C SER A 147 -1.79 -6.65 18.18
N HIS A 148 -2.85 -6.02 17.65
CA HIS A 148 -3.40 -4.74 18.12
C HIS A 148 -4.87 -4.93 18.52
N ASP A 149 -5.13 -5.75 19.54
CA ASP A 149 -6.48 -5.95 20.09
C ASP A 149 -6.59 -5.20 21.44
N PRO A 150 -7.70 -4.48 21.75
CA PRO A 150 -8.94 -4.30 21.00
C PRO A 150 -8.91 -3.08 20.05
N ALA A 151 -8.38 -3.24 18.84
CA ALA A 151 -8.40 -2.20 17.81
C ALA A 151 -8.80 -2.74 16.43
N PHE A 152 -9.13 -1.83 15.52
CA PHE A 152 -9.24 -2.10 14.09
C PHE A 152 -8.47 -1.06 13.28
N ARG A 153 -8.12 -1.44 12.05
CA ARG A 153 -7.28 -0.66 11.16
C ARG A 153 -8.09 -0.08 10.01
N ILE A 154 -7.91 1.21 9.75
CA ILE A 154 -8.45 1.94 8.61
C ILE A 154 -7.33 2.27 7.63
N SER A 155 -7.59 2.10 6.33
CA SER A 155 -6.71 2.58 5.26
C SER A 155 -7.05 4.02 4.90
N TYR A 156 -6.06 4.91 4.95
CA TYR A 156 -6.19 6.29 4.44
C TYR A 156 -5.64 6.46 3.02
N ALA A 157 -5.36 5.35 2.33
CA ALA A 157 -5.09 5.35 0.89
C ALA A 157 -6.37 5.46 0.03
N ALA A 158 -7.39 6.16 0.52
CA ALA A 158 -8.65 6.43 -0.19
C ALA A 158 -8.75 7.90 -0.61
N SER A 159 -9.85 8.29 -1.26
CA SER A 159 -10.16 9.71 -1.49
C SER A 159 -10.61 10.40 -0.22
N ASP A 160 -10.40 11.71 -0.12
CA ASP A 160 -10.77 12.50 1.07
C ASP A 160 -12.28 12.36 1.37
N LYS A 161 -13.13 12.42 0.34
CA LYS A 161 -14.58 12.14 0.43
C LYS A 161 -14.91 10.77 1.05
N THR A 162 -14.11 9.74 0.75
CA THR A 162 -14.30 8.41 1.33
C THR A 162 -13.95 8.41 2.82
N LEU A 163 -12.89 9.12 3.20
CA LEU A 163 -12.45 9.23 4.59
C LEU A 163 -13.44 10.03 5.44
N GLU A 164 -13.95 11.14 4.91
CA GLU A 164 -15.01 11.93 5.56
C GLU A 164 -16.28 11.09 5.79
N LYS A 165 -16.70 10.33 4.77
CA LYS A 165 -17.85 9.41 4.90
C LYS A 165 -17.60 8.33 5.97
N ALA A 166 -16.39 7.78 6.02
CA ALA A 166 -16.02 6.78 7.01
C ALA A 166 -16.06 7.34 8.45
N ALA A 167 -15.56 8.56 8.66
CA ALA A 167 -15.64 9.24 9.96
C ALA A 167 -17.10 9.47 10.37
N GLY A 168 -17.97 9.91 9.44
CA GLY A 168 -19.41 10.05 9.70
C GLY A 168 -20.07 8.72 10.10
N ILE A 169 -19.75 7.63 9.40
CA ILE A 169 -20.26 6.29 9.75
C ILE A 169 -19.82 5.87 11.17
N LEU A 170 -18.56 6.12 11.54
CA LEU A 170 -18.06 5.78 12.87
C LEU A 170 -18.73 6.60 13.97
N HIS A 171 -18.99 7.88 13.71
CA HIS A 171 -19.75 8.72 14.62
C HIS A 171 -21.18 8.17 14.81
N ASP A 172 -21.90 7.88 13.72
CA ASP A 172 -23.27 7.34 13.80
C ASP A 172 -23.30 5.95 14.46
N PHE A 173 -22.30 5.12 14.19
CA PHE A 173 -22.15 3.82 14.82
C PHE A 173 -22.01 3.95 16.34
N THR A 174 -21.06 4.75 16.82
CA THR A 174 -20.80 4.92 18.26
C THR A 174 -21.98 5.58 18.98
N ALA A 175 -22.67 6.53 18.34
CA ALA A 175 -23.88 7.15 18.86
C ALA A 175 -25.08 6.19 18.96
N SER A 176 -25.11 5.13 18.15
CA SER A 176 -26.19 4.13 18.17
C SER A 176 -26.08 3.11 19.31
N LEU A 177 -24.95 3.06 20.01
CA LEU A 177 -24.67 2.06 21.04
C LEU A 177 -25.26 2.46 22.40
N THR A 178 -25.82 1.48 23.11
CA THR A 178 -26.36 1.63 24.48
C THR A 178 -25.62 0.76 25.48
#